data_AF-A0AAD5PBZ7-F1
#
_entry.id   AF-A0AAD5PBZ7-F1
#
_cell.length_a   1.000
_cell.length_b   1.000
_cell.length_c   1.000
_cell.angle_alpha   90.00
_cell.angle_beta   90.00
_cell.angle_gamma   90.00
#
_symmetry.space_group_name_H-M   'P 1'
#
loop_
_entity.id
_entity.type
_entity.pdbx_description
1 polymer ?
#
loop_
_entity_poly.entity_id
_entity_poly.type
_entity_poly.pdbx_seq_one_letter_code
_entity_poly.pdbx_strand_id
1 'polypeptide(L)'
;MVWHSSSLLLSPTTTKTTLFYLLLYYLISTTIINVVHGQLESDGCLLLSSSKACPAFSQYYIGLTDQLKSSYSFLSNVNDVTSFDSAMFDYTSNLQQAGCNTNNNNDTQQQTNDNDETYYPRYSLSRLCALLVHDATGSLPCNYGRGITPVPLCQSTCNSWVDSLENMTSTSTTDNDGSTAICPSSVYGSLVLECSSWPAFAGINRNCILGSDNEPDNCGKDSILLLLLL
;
A
#
# COMPACT_ATOMS: atom_id res chain seq x y z
N MET A 1 7.36 -56.09 -54.67
CA MET A 1 7.29 -55.62 -53.27
C MET A 1 6.67 -54.23 -53.32
N VAL A 2 5.41 -54.12 -52.92
CA VAL A 2 4.53 -52.97 -53.19
C VAL A 2 4.64 -51.95 -52.05
N TRP A 3 4.82 -50.68 -52.40
CA TRP A 3 4.79 -49.54 -51.50
C TRP A 3 3.33 -49.10 -51.26
N HIS A 4 2.92 -48.98 -50.00
CA HIS A 4 1.64 -48.34 -49.62
C HIS A 4 1.90 -46.92 -49.13
N SER A 5 1.27 -45.95 -49.79
CA SER A 5 1.13 -44.57 -49.30
C SER A 5 -0.18 -44.46 -48.51
N SER A 6 -0.09 -43.99 -47.26
CA SER A 6 -1.25 -43.68 -46.43
C SER A 6 -1.55 -42.18 -46.49
N SER A 7 -2.73 -41.83 -47.02
CA SER A 7 -3.26 -40.48 -47.01
C SER A 7 -4.04 -40.23 -45.71
N LEU A 8 -3.61 -39.25 -44.92
CA LEU A 8 -4.34 -38.77 -43.74
C LEU A 8 -5.45 -37.80 -44.19
N LEU A 9 -6.71 -38.21 -43.98
CA LEU A 9 -7.90 -37.38 -44.17
C LEU A 9 -8.13 -36.52 -42.91
N LEU A 10 -8.08 -35.19 -43.04
CA LEU A 10 -8.56 -34.27 -42.01
C LEU A 10 -10.07 -34.06 -42.13
N SER A 11 -10.77 -34.17 -40.98
CA SER A 11 -12.21 -33.95 -40.85
C SER A 11 -12.60 -32.46 -40.86
N PRO A 12 -13.82 -32.08 -41.31
CA PRO A 12 -14.20 -30.70 -41.63
C PRO A 12 -14.79 -29.90 -40.45
N THR A 13 -14.79 -30.44 -39.22
CA THR A 13 -15.50 -29.83 -38.07
C THR A 13 -14.63 -28.95 -37.18
N THR A 14 -13.32 -28.91 -37.40
CA THR A 14 -12.35 -28.21 -36.54
C THR A 14 -12.26 -26.71 -36.80
N THR A 15 -12.68 -26.21 -37.97
CA THR A 15 -12.37 -24.84 -38.42
C THR A 15 -13.22 -23.75 -37.74
N LYS A 16 -14.47 -24.05 -37.38
CA LYS A 16 -15.37 -23.06 -36.74
C LYS A 16 -14.99 -22.77 -35.29
N THR A 17 -14.52 -23.79 -34.58
CA THR A 17 -14.15 -23.69 -33.17
C THR A 17 -12.86 -22.89 -32.99
N THR A 18 -11.87 -23.07 -33.87
CA THR A 18 -10.61 -22.30 -33.82
C THR A 18 -10.81 -20.83 -34.13
N LEU A 19 -11.68 -20.52 -35.11
CA LEU A 19 -12.06 -19.14 -35.44
C LEU A 19 -12.78 -18.45 -34.27
N PHE A 20 -13.63 -19.17 -33.55
CA PHE A 20 -14.30 -18.65 -32.36
C PHE A 20 -13.31 -18.30 -31.24
N TYR A 21 -12.33 -19.18 -30.96
CA TYR A 21 -11.29 -18.90 -29.94
C TYR A 21 -10.32 -17.79 -30.35
N LEU A 22 -9.97 -17.68 -31.63
CA LEU A 22 -9.14 -16.58 -32.13
C LEU A 22 -9.87 -15.23 -32.09
N LEU A 23 -11.17 -15.21 -32.40
CA LEU A 23 -12.00 -14.02 -32.23
C LEU A 23 -12.18 -13.66 -30.75
N LEU A 24 -12.37 -14.64 -29.87
CA LEU A 24 -12.43 -14.40 -28.43
C LEU A 24 -11.11 -13.81 -27.91
N TYR A 25 -9.96 -14.39 -28.31
CA TYR A 25 -8.63 -13.90 -27.94
C TYR A 25 -8.37 -12.49 -28.49
N TYR A 26 -8.77 -12.21 -29.73
CA TYR A 26 -8.64 -10.87 -30.32
C TYR A 26 -9.54 -9.85 -29.60
N LEU A 27 -10.78 -10.21 -29.26
CA LEU A 27 -11.69 -9.35 -28.50
C LEU A 27 -11.14 -9.06 -27.09
N ILE A 28 -10.60 -10.05 -26.39
CA ILE A 28 -9.99 -9.90 -25.05
C ILE A 28 -8.67 -9.11 -25.14
N SER A 29 -7.90 -9.25 -26.23
CA SER A 29 -6.65 -8.51 -26.46
C SER A 29 -6.87 -7.04 -26.78
N THR A 30 -8.05 -6.64 -27.29
CA THR A 30 -8.32 -5.24 -27.69
C THR A 30 -8.93 -4.39 -26.59
N THR A 31 -9.28 -4.95 -25.43
CA THR A 31 -9.67 -4.15 -24.26
C THR A 31 -8.42 -3.61 -23.57
N ILE A 32 -7.78 -2.59 -24.16
CA ILE A 32 -6.90 -1.69 -23.42
C ILE A 32 -7.81 -0.93 -22.47
N ILE A 33 -7.93 -1.41 -21.24
CA ILE A 33 -8.55 -0.65 -20.16
C ILE A 33 -7.60 0.53 -19.94
N ASN A 34 -7.99 1.72 -20.38
CA ASN A 34 -7.35 2.94 -19.91
C ASN A 34 -7.62 3.00 -18.42
N VAL A 35 -6.70 2.49 -17.60
CA VAL A 35 -6.74 2.68 -16.15
C VAL A 35 -6.57 4.18 -15.95
N VAL A 36 -7.68 4.87 -15.68
CA VAL A 36 -7.65 6.26 -15.25
C VAL A 36 -7.08 6.24 -13.84
N HIS A 37 -5.77 6.40 -13.75
CA HIS A 37 -5.09 6.58 -12.49
C HIS A 37 -5.58 7.89 -11.87
N GLY A 38 -5.74 7.93 -10.55
CA GLY A 38 -6.06 9.18 -9.86
C GLY A 38 -5.02 10.23 -10.21
N GLN A 39 -5.47 11.34 -10.79
CA GLN A 39 -4.63 12.47 -11.13
C GLN A 39 -4.85 13.56 -10.09
N LEU A 40 -3.82 14.38 -9.86
CA LEU A 40 -3.96 15.59 -9.09
C LEU A 40 -4.95 16.53 -9.79
N GLU A 41 -6.01 16.88 -9.10
CA GLU A 41 -7.00 17.84 -9.59
C GLU A 41 -6.46 19.28 -9.49
N SER A 42 -7.06 20.20 -10.25
CA SER A 42 -6.60 21.60 -10.33
C SER A 42 -6.67 22.35 -8.99
N ASP A 43 -7.43 21.84 -8.03
CA ASP A 43 -7.55 22.37 -6.67
C ASP A 43 -6.51 21.78 -5.69
N GLY A 44 -5.59 20.94 -6.18
CA GLY A 44 -4.54 20.32 -5.37
C GLY A 44 -4.99 19.05 -4.62
N CYS A 45 -6.18 18.53 -4.93
CA CYS A 45 -6.68 17.29 -4.35
C CYS A 45 -6.34 16.07 -5.23
N LEU A 46 -5.72 15.06 -4.64
CA LEU A 46 -5.43 13.78 -5.31
C LEU A 46 -6.45 12.74 -4.88
N LEU A 47 -7.24 12.23 -5.82
CA LEU A 47 -8.12 11.08 -5.60
C LEU A 47 -7.27 9.80 -5.48
N LEU A 48 -7.46 9.02 -4.42
CA LEU A 48 -6.73 7.76 -4.19
C LEU A 48 -7.27 6.56 -5.00
N SER A 49 -8.07 6.83 -6.04
CA SER A 49 -8.59 5.78 -6.92
C SER A 49 -7.42 5.03 -7.55
N SER A 50 -7.45 3.70 -7.50
CA SER A 50 -6.40 2.79 -7.95
C SER A 50 -5.08 2.84 -7.17
N SER A 51 -5.03 3.49 -6.00
CA SER A 51 -3.85 3.45 -5.13
C SER A 51 -3.57 2.02 -4.66
N LYS A 52 -2.34 1.58 -4.89
CA LYS A 52 -1.80 0.32 -4.39
C LYS A 52 -1.41 0.40 -2.92
N ALA A 53 -0.99 1.57 -2.44
CA ALA A 53 -0.70 1.79 -1.03
C ALA A 53 -1.97 1.89 -0.16
N CYS A 54 -3.04 2.47 -0.73
CA CYS A 54 -4.27 2.78 -0.01
C CYS A 54 -5.56 2.23 -0.69
N PRO A 55 -5.63 0.95 -1.09
CA PRO A 55 -6.78 0.43 -1.84
C PRO A 55 -8.11 0.53 -1.08
N ALA A 56 -8.12 0.42 0.26
CA ALA A 56 -9.35 0.57 1.05
C ALA A 56 -9.82 2.04 1.16
N PHE A 57 -8.98 2.99 0.77
CA PHE A 57 -9.25 4.43 0.82
C PHE A 57 -9.52 4.99 -0.58
N SER A 58 -9.78 4.15 -1.59
CA SER A 58 -9.86 4.53 -3.00
C SER A 58 -10.90 5.60 -3.35
N GLN A 59 -11.86 5.84 -2.46
CA GLN A 59 -12.93 6.84 -2.60
C GLN A 59 -12.58 8.19 -1.97
N TYR A 60 -11.43 8.30 -1.31
CA TYR A 60 -11.00 9.50 -0.59
C TYR A 60 -9.94 10.27 -1.33
N TYR A 61 -9.80 11.52 -0.91
CA TYR A 61 -8.85 12.47 -1.43
C TYR A 61 -7.78 12.81 -0.40
N ILE A 62 -6.58 13.09 -0.87
CA ILE A 62 -5.55 13.77 -0.06
C ILE A 62 -5.25 15.14 -0.68
N GLY A 63 -5.02 16.15 0.15
CA GLY A 63 -4.68 17.49 -0.33
C GLY A 63 -3.18 17.68 -0.38
N LEU A 64 -2.58 17.78 -1.56
CA LEU A 64 -1.14 17.97 -1.74
C LEU A 64 -0.72 19.43 -1.55
N THR A 65 -1.19 20.05 -0.47
CA THR A 65 -0.88 21.44 -0.09
C THR A 65 0.54 21.54 0.47
N ASP A 66 1.13 22.73 0.42
CA ASP A 66 2.45 22.99 1.02
C ASP A 66 2.48 22.67 2.52
N GLN A 67 1.35 22.82 3.22
CA GLN A 67 1.24 22.50 4.64
C GLN A 67 1.23 20.99 4.90
N LEU A 68 0.52 20.20 4.08
CA LEU A 68 0.58 18.74 4.18
C LEU A 68 2.00 18.25 3.86
N LYS A 69 2.62 18.78 2.80
CA LYS A 69 4.00 18.45 2.42
C LYS A 69 5.03 18.86 3.47
N SER A 70 4.81 19.94 4.20
CA SER A 70 5.65 20.33 5.34
C SER A 70 5.55 19.32 6.50
N SER A 71 4.35 18.80 6.76
CA SER A 71 4.10 17.80 7.81
C SER A 71 4.55 16.40 7.41
N TYR A 72 4.48 16.10 6.11
CA TYR A 72 4.81 14.80 5.50
C TYR A 72 5.74 15.04 4.30
N SER A 73 7.01 15.31 4.57
CA SER A 73 8.00 15.72 3.56
C SER A 73 8.21 14.71 2.43
N PHE A 74 7.94 13.43 2.67
CA PHE A 74 7.98 12.39 1.64
C PHE A 74 6.96 12.63 0.50
N LEU A 75 5.94 13.46 0.71
CA LEU A 75 4.95 13.85 -0.30
C LEU A 75 5.41 14.97 -1.23
N SER A 76 6.62 15.53 -1.05
CA SER A 76 7.05 16.75 -1.77
C SER A 76 6.98 16.62 -3.29
N ASN A 77 7.35 15.44 -3.81
CA ASN A 77 7.41 15.14 -5.24
C ASN A 77 6.20 14.36 -5.76
N VAL A 78 5.16 14.21 -4.94
CA VAL A 78 3.93 13.50 -5.34
C VAL A 78 3.08 14.42 -6.23
N ASN A 79 2.63 13.88 -7.35
CA ASN A 79 1.81 14.58 -8.35
C ASN A 79 0.69 13.70 -8.94
N ASP A 80 0.70 12.39 -8.67
CA ASP A 80 -0.30 11.42 -9.10
C ASP A 80 -0.35 10.23 -8.13
N VAL A 81 -1.30 9.32 -8.33
CA VAL A 81 -1.43 8.13 -7.46
C VAL A 81 -0.20 7.22 -7.53
N THR A 82 0.49 7.15 -8.67
CA THR A 82 1.67 6.29 -8.83
C THR A 82 2.84 6.81 -8.00
N SER A 83 3.15 8.10 -8.10
CA SER A 83 4.19 8.75 -7.29
C SER A 83 3.82 8.77 -5.80
N PHE A 84 2.53 8.89 -5.47
CA PHE A 84 2.03 8.75 -4.11
C PHE A 84 2.32 7.35 -3.55
N ASP A 85 1.95 6.31 -4.29
CA ASP A 85 2.15 4.92 -3.88
C ASP A 85 3.63 4.65 -3.61
N SER A 86 4.52 5.01 -4.55
CA SER A 86 5.97 4.86 -4.37
C SER A 86 6.47 5.54 -3.10
N ALA A 87 6.04 6.78 -2.84
CA ALA A 87 6.46 7.53 -1.66
C ALA A 87 5.94 6.90 -0.35
N MET A 88 4.76 6.30 -0.36
CA MET A 88 4.17 5.59 0.78
C MET A 88 4.93 4.31 1.11
N PHE A 89 5.27 3.51 0.10
CA PHE A 89 6.07 2.29 0.29
C PHE A 89 7.47 2.61 0.83
N ASP A 90 8.15 3.61 0.26
CA ASP A 90 9.47 4.05 0.73
C ASP A 90 9.41 4.55 2.18
N TYR A 91 8.38 5.33 2.53
CA TYR A 91 8.25 5.90 3.87
C TYR A 91 7.98 4.84 4.95
N THR A 92 7.05 3.91 4.69
CA THR A 92 6.65 2.88 5.67
C THR A 92 7.75 1.85 5.93
N SER A 93 8.66 1.69 4.97
CA SER A 93 9.84 0.82 5.06
C SER A 93 10.92 1.32 6.03
N ASN A 94 10.82 2.58 6.49
CA ASN A 94 11.81 3.18 7.39
C ASN A 94 11.26 3.28 8.83
N LEU A 95 11.75 2.41 9.72
CA LEU A 95 11.34 2.38 11.13
C LEU A 95 11.66 3.66 11.92
N GLN A 96 12.60 4.49 11.45
CA GLN A 96 12.87 5.79 12.08
C GLN A 96 11.66 6.72 12.02
N GLN A 97 10.77 6.53 11.02
CA GLN A 97 9.53 7.28 10.91
C GLN A 97 8.54 6.97 12.05
N ALA A 98 8.66 5.79 12.67
CA ALA A 98 7.92 5.45 13.88
C ALA A 98 8.60 5.95 15.17
N GLY A 99 9.71 6.69 15.08
CA GLY A 99 10.48 7.16 16.24
C GLY A 99 11.44 6.14 16.84
N CYS A 100 11.67 5.02 16.14
CA CYS A 100 12.57 3.96 16.58
C CYS A 100 14.00 4.24 16.12
N ASN A 101 14.98 4.04 16.99
CA ASN A 101 16.38 4.30 16.66
C ASN A 101 17.01 3.06 16.03
N THR A 102 17.73 3.22 14.92
CA THR A 102 18.59 2.16 14.37
C THR A 102 20.03 2.42 14.86
N ASN A 103 20.66 1.44 15.51
CA ASN A 103 22.01 1.64 16.09
C ASN A 103 23.10 1.95 15.05
N ASN A 104 22.81 1.76 13.77
CA ASN A 104 23.66 2.15 12.67
C ASN A 104 23.18 3.50 12.11
N ASN A 105 23.89 4.59 12.43
CA ASN A 105 23.68 5.93 11.87
C ASN A 105 23.84 6.00 10.33
N ASN A 106 24.16 4.88 9.67
CA ASN A 106 24.26 4.72 8.22
C ASN A 106 23.18 3.81 7.63
N ASP A 107 22.30 3.23 8.46
CA ASP A 107 21.28 2.27 8.05
C ASP A 107 19.91 2.95 8.13
N THR A 108 19.72 3.86 7.18
CA THR A 108 18.41 4.12 6.57
C THR A 108 17.99 2.97 5.65
N GLN A 109 18.74 1.87 5.61
CA GLN A 109 18.39 0.74 4.78
C GLN A 109 17.24 0.00 5.44
N GLN A 110 16.06 0.22 4.85
CA GLN A 110 15.20 -0.84 4.36
C GLN A 110 15.65 -2.21 4.89
N GLN A 111 14.91 -2.73 5.87
CA GLN A 111 15.23 -4.03 6.44
C GLN A 111 14.90 -5.08 5.36
N THR A 112 15.88 -5.35 4.50
CA THR A 112 15.79 -6.32 3.41
C THR A 112 16.35 -7.65 3.89
N ASN A 113 15.67 -8.74 3.57
CA ASN A 113 16.27 -10.07 3.69
C ASN A 113 17.08 -10.41 2.43
N ASP A 114 17.76 -11.56 2.44
CA ASP A 114 18.55 -12.10 1.32
C ASP A 114 17.75 -12.24 -0.01
N ASN A 115 16.44 -11.99 0.00
CA ASN A 115 15.53 -12.05 -1.14
C ASN A 115 15.02 -10.66 -1.60
N ASP A 116 15.56 -9.55 -1.07
CA ASP A 116 15.15 -8.17 -1.39
C ASP A 116 13.68 -7.86 -1.01
N GLU A 117 13.14 -8.57 0.00
CA GLU A 117 11.82 -8.25 0.57
C GLU A 117 11.99 -7.16 1.63
N THR A 118 11.26 -6.06 1.47
CA THR A 118 11.25 -5.00 2.47
C THR A 118 10.26 -5.32 3.57
N TYR A 119 10.71 -5.26 4.82
CA TYR A 119 9.86 -5.45 5.99
C TYR A 119 9.45 -4.12 6.61
N TYR A 120 8.15 -3.95 6.84
CA TYR A 120 7.58 -2.87 7.63
C TYR A 120 6.53 -3.41 8.62
N PRO A 121 6.20 -2.70 9.71
CA PRO A 121 5.21 -3.17 10.67
C PRO A 121 3.85 -3.37 10.01
N ARG A 122 3.18 -4.49 10.31
CA ARG A 122 1.86 -4.80 9.73
C ARG A 122 0.90 -3.63 9.90
N TYR A 123 0.17 -3.29 8.85
CA TYR A 123 -0.80 -2.19 8.81
C TYR A 123 -0.19 -0.77 8.80
N SER A 124 1.10 -0.63 8.48
CA SER A 124 1.73 0.70 8.38
C SER A 124 1.09 1.55 7.29
N LEU A 125 0.79 0.96 6.12
CA LEU A 125 0.13 1.68 5.04
C LEU A 125 -1.27 2.10 5.47
N SER A 126 -2.06 1.18 6.03
CA SER A 126 -3.42 1.44 6.54
C SER A 126 -3.44 2.60 7.52
N ARG A 127 -2.49 2.62 8.48
CA ARG A 127 -2.33 3.69 9.45
C ARG A 127 -1.99 5.01 8.76
N LEU A 128 -1.04 5.01 7.83
CA LEU A 128 -0.60 6.20 7.12
C LEU A 128 -1.66 6.75 6.16
N CYS A 129 -2.38 5.90 5.44
CA CYS A 129 -3.51 6.28 4.61
C CYS A 129 -4.59 6.98 5.45
N ALA A 130 -4.92 6.43 6.62
CA ALA A 130 -5.86 7.06 7.54
C ALA A 130 -5.32 8.41 8.05
N LEU A 131 -4.01 8.48 8.36
CA LEU A 131 -3.37 9.74 8.77
C LEU A 131 -3.54 10.84 7.73
N LEU A 132 -3.22 10.52 6.48
CA LEU A 132 -3.26 11.48 5.39
C LEU A 132 -4.68 11.88 5.01
N VAL A 133 -5.61 10.93 4.92
CA VAL A 133 -7.01 11.20 4.55
C VAL A 133 -7.73 12.06 5.60
N HIS A 134 -7.39 11.88 6.89
CA HIS A 134 -7.96 12.65 8.00
C HIS A 134 -7.18 13.92 8.34
N ASP A 135 -6.12 14.26 7.60
CA ASP A 135 -5.40 15.50 7.85
C ASP A 135 -6.33 16.71 7.74
N ALA A 136 -6.43 17.47 8.83
CA ALA A 136 -7.45 18.50 8.97
C ALA A 136 -7.24 19.70 8.03
N THR A 137 -6.01 19.91 7.56
CA THR A 137 -5.67 21.12 6.79
C THR A 137 -5.49 20.83 5.31
N GLY A 138 -4.90 19.70 4.95
CA GLY A 138 -4.71 19.25 3.59
C GLY A 138 -5.94 18.51 3.06
N SER A 139 -6.32 17.40 3.71
CA SER A 139 -7.16 16.40 3.07
C SER A 139 -8.64 16.48 3.41
N LEU A 140 -9.02 16.84 4.64
CA LEU A 140 -10.43 17.03 4.99
C LEU A 140 -11.15 18.06 4.10
N PRO A 141 -10.54 19.21 3.73
CA PRO A 141 -11.14 20.13 2.77
C PRO A 141 -11.43 19.49 1.40
N CYS A 142 -10.53 18.65 0.88
CA CYS A 142 -10.72 17.93 -0.38
C CYS A 142 -11.91 16.96 -0.33
N ASN A 143 -12.06 16.24 0.77
CA ASN A 143 -13.15 15.29 0.96
C ASN A 143 -14.49 15.99 1.20
N TYR A 144 -14.55 16.94 2.13
CA TYR A 144 -15.78 17.67 2.45
C TYR A 144 -16.27 18.55 1.29
N GLY A 145 -15.36 19.14 0.52
CA GLY A 145 -15.70 19.88 -0.69
C GLY A 145 -16.41 19.02 -1.75
N ARG A 146 -16.27 17.70 -1.67
CA ARG A 146 -16.92 16.71 -2.54
C ARG A 146 -18.08 15.98 -1.85
N GLY A 147 -18.48 16.42 -0.65
CA GLY A 147 -19.57 15.81 0.13
C GLY A 147 -19.20 14.45 0.74
N ILE A 148 -17.92 14.14 0.88
CA ILE A 148 -17.41 12.86 1.38
C ILE A 148 -16.93 13.07 2.82
N THR A 149 -17.42 12.25 3.75
CA THR A 149 -16.91 12.19 5.12
C THR A 149 -16.09 10.91 5.28
N PRO A 150 -14.76 11.00 5.46
CA PRO A 150 -13.94 9.82 5.66
C PRO A 150 -14.33 9.06 6.92
N VAL A 151 -14.45 7.74 6.81
CA VAL A 151 -14.57 6.89 8.01
C VAL A 151 -13.19 6.72 8.64
N PRO A 152 -13.10 6.55 9.97
CA PRO A 152 -11.82 6.29 10.61
C PRO A 152 -11.30 4.89 10.27
N LEU A 153 -10.01 4.67 10.50
CA LEU A 153 -9.44 3.34 10.63
C LEU A 153 -9.93 2.69 11.94
N CYS A 154 -10.09 1.38 11.92
CA CYS A 154 -10.47 0.66 13.14
C CYS A 154 -9.35 0.77 14.18
N GLN A 155 -9.72 1.07 15.43
CA GLN A 155 -8.76 1.17 16.53
C GLN A 155 -7.95 -0.11 16.71
N SER A 156 -8.59 -1.27 16.50
CA SER A 156 -7.91 -2.59 16.53
C SER A 156 -6.81 -2.73 15.47
N THR A 157 -6.95 -2.07 14.32
CA THR A 157 -5.92 -2.06 13.27
C THR A 157 -4.72 -1.23 13.72
N CYS A 158 -4.95 -0.05 14.31
CA CYS A 158 -3.86 0.76 14.86
C CYS A 158 -3.12 0.01 15.98
N ASN A 159 -3.84 -0.63 16.90
CA ASN A 159 -3.22 -1.44 17.95
C ASN A 159 -2.40 -2.60 17.38
N SER A 160 -2.92 -3.31 16.36
CA SER A 160 -2.18 -4.39 15.69
C SER A 160 -0.90 -3.90 15.01
N TRP A 161 -0.88 -2.66 14.53
CA TRP A 161 0.33 -2.03 14.02
C TRP A 161 1.36 -1.78 15.11
N VAL A 162 0.94 -1.25 16.27
CA VAL A 162 1.83 -1.05 17.43
C VAL A 162 2.41 -2.39 17.90
N ASP A 163 1.58 -3.43 18.03
CA ASP A 163 2.02 -4.76 18.43
C ASP A 163 3.04 -5.35 17.43
N SER A 164 2.83 -5.11 16.13
CA SER A 164 3.78 -5.54 15.09
C SER A 164 5.10 -4.80 15.16
N LEU A 165 5.07 -3.49 15.43
CA LEU A 165 6.27 -2.66 15.59
C LEU A 165 7.07 -3.13 16.82
N GLU A 166 6.38 -3.42 17.93
CA GLU A 166 7.01 -3.95 19.14
C GLU A 166 7.65 -5.31 18.90
N ASN A 167 6.95 -6.23 18.23
CA ASN A 167 7.51 -7.54 17.90
C ASN A 167 8.75 -7.44 16.98
N MET A 168 8.76 -6.49 16.04
CA MET A 168 9.91 -6.28 15.13
C MET A 168 11.15 -5.70 15.83
N THR A 169 10.99 -4.98 16.94
CA THR A 169 12.06 -4.20 17.57
C THR A 169 12.38 -4.62 19.00
N SER A 170 11.65 -5.59 19.55
CA SER A 170 11.90 -6.21 20.86
C SER A 170 12.94 -7.36 20.81
N THR A 171 13.32 -7.86 19.64
CA THR A 171 14.34 -8.91 19.47
C THR A 171 15.77 -8.36 19.58
N SER A 172 16.23 -8.06 20.80
CA SER A 172 17.63 -7.75 21.09
C SER A 172 17.98 -8.05 22.55
N THR A 173 18.05 -9.34 22.92
CA THR A 173 18.75 -9.74 24.15
C THR A 173 19.65 -10.98 24.02
N THR A 174 19.71 -11.66 22.86
CA THR A 174 20.48 -12.93 22.76
C THR A 174 21.45 -13.09 21.59
N ASP A 175 21.39 -12.28 20.53
CA ASP A 175 22.33 -12.41 19.42
C ASP A 175 23.24 -11.17 19.30
N ASN A 176 24.54 -11.40 19.39
CA ASN A 176 25.62 -10.40 19.42
C ASN A 176 25.88 -9.74 18.05
N ASP A 177 24.86 -9.51 17.22
CA ASP A 177 25.03 -8.84 15.94
C ASP A 177 24.38 -7.44 16.02
N GLY A 178 25.22 -6.42 16.13
CA GLY A 178 24.91 -5.08 16.64
C GLY A 178 24.03 -4.18 15.76
N SER A 179 23.05 -4.72 15.05
CA SER A 179 22.25 -4.00 14.04
C SER A 179 20.74 -4.12 14.29
N THR A 180 20.27 -3.94 15.52
CA THR A 180 18.83 -3.96 15.82
C THR A 180 18.26 -2.55 16.01
N ALA A 181 17.11 -2.28 15.39
CA ALA A 181 16.30 -1.10 15.69
C ALA A 181 15.71 -1.22 17.11
N ILE A 182 15.94 -0.23 17.96
CA ILE A 182 15.41 -0.14 19.32
C ILE A 182 14.40 1.00 19.37
N CYS A 183 13.12 0.68 19.61
CA CYS A 183 12.11 1.68 19.95
C CYS A 183 12.10 1.89 21.48
N PRO A 184 12.27 3.13 21.98
CA PRO A 184 12.11 3.43 23.40
C PRO A 184 10.69 3.13 23.92
N SER A 185 10.55 2.74 25.19
CA SER A 185 9.23 2.50 25.81
C SER A 185 8.30 3.72 25.76
N SER A 186 8.85 4.93 25.79
CA SER A 186 8.10 6.18 25.63
C SER A 186 7.49 6.33 24.23
N VAL A 187 8.14 5.80 23.19
CA VAL A 187 7.63 5.82 21.81
C VAL A 187 6.39 4.92 21.73
N TYR A 188 6.47 3.67 22.20
CA TYR A 188 5.29 2.79 22.25
C TYR A 188 4.15 3.39 23.05
N GLY A 189 4.44 3.94 24.24
CA GLY A 189 3.41 4.60 25.06
C GLY A 189 2.70 5.72 24.29
N SER A 190 3.43 6.49 23.49
CA SER A 190 2.86 7.57 22.68
C SER A 190 2.01 7.03 21.53
N LEU A 191 2.47 5.96 20.86
CA LEU A 191 1.74 5.31 19.76
C LEU A 191 0.45 4.63 20.22
N VAL A 192 0.47 3.96 21.38
CA VAL A 192 -0.76 3.39 21.99
C VAL A 192 -1.75 4.50 22.33
N LEU A 193 -1.27 5.61 22.91
CA LEU A 193 -2.12 6.76 23.22
C LEU A 193 -2.72 7.36 21.95
N GLU A 194 -1.94 7.50 20.89
CA GLU A 194 -2.40 7.98 19.58
C GLU A 194 -3.52 7.08 19.03
N CYS A 195 -3.34 5.76 19.02
CA CYS A 195 -4.36 4.82 18.59
C CYS A 195 -5.68 4.97 19.37
N SER A 196 -5.62 5.36 20.64
CA SER A 196 -6.81 5.53 21.50
C SER A 196 -7.46 6.90 21.46
N SER A 197 -6.73 7.94 21.03
CA SER A 197 -7.16 9.33 21.19
C SER A 197 -7.36 10.08 19.87
N TRP A 198 -6.74 9.59 18.79
CA TRP A 198 -6.78 10.32 17.54
C TRP A 198 -8.02 9.99 16.70
N PRO A 199 -8.78 10.99 16.20
CA PRO A 199 -10.05 10.74 15.51
C PRO A 199 -9.95 9.81 14.30
N ALA A 200 -8.84 9.85 13.57
CA ALA A 200 -8.62 8.98 12.41
C ALA A 200 -8.55 7.48 12.79
N PHE A 201 -8.32 7.16 14.06
CA PHE A 201 -8.21 5.78 14.58
C PHE A 201 -9.35 5.42 15.54
N ALA A 202 -10.33 6.31 15.74
CA ALA A 202 -11.43 6.13 16.69
C ALA A 202 -12.54 5.18 16.16
N GLY A 203 -12.24 4.38 15.15
CA GLY A 203 -13.18 3.44 14.56
C GLY A 203 -13.48 2.25 15.47
N ILE A 204 -14.77 2.01 15.73
CA ILE A 204 -15.25 0.88 16.55
C ILE A 204 -16.29 0.08 15.75
N ASN A 205 -16.27 -1.25 15.90
CA ASN A 205 -17.16 -2.19 15.21
C ASN A 205 -17.03 -2.14 13.68
N ARG A 206 -18.16 -2.12 12.95
CA ARG A 206 -18.21 -2.13 11.48
C ARG A 206 -18.17 -0.73 10.84
N ASN A 207 -17.95 0.32 11.63
CA ASN A 207 -17.94 1.71 11.14
C ASN A 207 -16.52 2.26 11.03
N CYS A 208 -15.66 1.51 10.35
CA CYS A 208 -14.26 1.85 10.14
C CYS A 208 -13.63 0.98 9.07
N ILE A 209 -12.50 1.42 8.53
CA ILE A 209 -11.68 0.62 7.62
C ILE A 209 -10.85 -0.38 8.44
N LEU A 210 -10.95 -1.66 8.11
CA LEU A 210 -10.07 -2.68 8.67
C LEU A 210 -8.73 -2.66 7.93
N GLY A 211 -7.62 -2.85 8.64
CA GLY A 211 -6.31 -2.98 8.02
C GLY A 211 -6.25 -4.10 6.99
N SER A 212 -6.96 -5.21 7.22
CA SER A 212 -7.05 -6.33 6.27
C SER A 212 -7.74 -5.99 4.95
N ASP A 213 -8.53 -4.92 4.91
CA ASP A 213 -9.17 -4.46 3.67
C ASP A 213 -8.17 -3.67 2.82
N ASN A 214 -7.15 -3.06 3.44
CA ASN A 214 -6.11 -2.29 2.76
C ASN A 214 -4.85 -3.12 2.48
N GLU A 215 -4.44 -3.93 3.45
CA GLU A 215 -3.27 -4.82 3.45
C GLU A 215 -3.75 -6.25 3.76
N PRO A 216 -4.36 -6.95 2.79
CA PRO A 216 -4.91 -8.30 2.99
C PRO A 216 -3.82 -9.35 3.19
N ASP A 217 -2.63 -9.13 2.62
CA ASP A 217 -1.52 -10.06 2.69
C ASP A 217 -0.73 -9.84 3.99
N ASN A 218 -0.68 -10.89 4.81
CA ASN A 218 -0.16 -10.83 6.16
C ASN A 218 1.38 -10.62 6.17
N CYS A 219 1.80 -9.59 6.92
CA CYS A 219 3.11 -9.39 7.56
C CYS A 219 4.03 -8.29 7.01
N GLY A 220 3.51 -7.26 6.33
CA GLY A 220 4.32 -6.09 5.98
C GLY A 220 5.57 -6.46 5.17
N LYS A 221 5.42 -7.45 4.29
CA LYS A 221 6.38 -7.83 3.27
C LYS A 221 5.90 -7.22 1.97
N ASP A 222 6.62 -6.22 1.48
CA ASP A 222 6.50 -5.86 0.08
C ASP A 222 7.68 -6.49 -0.67
N SER A 223 7.35 -7.44 -1.54
CA SER A 223 8.26 -7.80 -2.63
C SER A 223 8.25 -6.62 -3.61
N ILE A 224 9.23 -5.73 -3.49
CA ILE A 224 9.49 -4.63 -4.43
C ILE A 224 9.50 -5.11 -5.88
N LEU A 225 9.93 -6.36 -6.09
CA LEU A 225 9.96 -7.02 -7.38
C LEU A 225 8.58 -7.22 -8.04
N LEU A 226 7.49 -7.32 -7.27
CA LEU A 226 6.15 -7.54 -7.84
C LEU A 226 5.43 -6.21 -8.16
N LEU A 227 5.75 -5.13 -7.44
CA LEU A 227 5.07 -3.84 -7.59
C LEU A 227 5.63 -2.97 -8.72
N LEU A 228 6.91 -3.16 -9.08
CA LEU A 228 7.56 -2.50 -10.23
C LEU A 228 7.27 -3.18 -11.58
N LEU A 229 6.67 -4.38 -11.58
CA LEU A 229 6.37 -5.17 -12.79
C LEU A 229 4.87 -5.22 -13.16
N LEU A 230 4.00 -4.51 -12.43
CA LEU A 230 2.56 -4.38 -12.70
C LEU A 230 2.15 -2.91 -12.75
#